data_AF-A0A9P1NRZ1-F1
#
_entry.id   AF-A0A9P1NRZ1-F1
#
_cell.length_a   1.000
_cell.length_b   1.000
_cell.length_c   1.000
_cell.angle_alpha   90.00
_cell.angle_beta   90.00
_cell.angle_gamma   90.00
#
_symmetry.space_group_name_H-M   'P 1'
#
loop_
_entity.id
_entity.type
_entity.pdbx_description
1 polymer ?
#
loop_
_entity_poly.entity_id
_entity_poly.type
_entity_poly.pdbx_seq_one_letter_code
_entity_poly.pdbx_strand_id
1 'polypeptide(L)' 'MNWRGVFAQSSAKPAELKELQEAVAKAVASDEWKQAVKQRGWIDLYQPSAEFASFLKQERAQIEGTLKDIGLVK' A
#
# COMPACT_ATOMS: atom_id res chain seq x y z
N MET A 1 -2.58 -1.30 -12.81
CA MET A 1 -1.68 -2.17 -12.02
C MET A 1 -2.42 -2.54 -10.75
N ASN A 2 -2.38 -3.79 -10.31
CA ASN A 2 -3.07 -4.21 -9.08
C ASN A 2 -2.08 -4.22 -7.91
N TRP A 3 -2.37 -3.48 -6.83
CA TRP A 3 -1.52 -3.38 -5.65
C TRP A 3 -2.16 -4.06 -4.43
N ARG A 4 -1.39 -4.21 -3.34
CA ARG A 4 -1.86 -4.71 -2.04
C ARG A 4 -1.34 -3.77 -0.95
N GLY A 5 -2.13 -3.58 0.10
CA GLY A 5 -1.80 -2.68 1.20
C GLY A 5 -2.03 -3.33 2.56
N VAL A 6 -1.28 -2.87 3.56
CA VAL A 6 -1.46 -3.22 4.98
C VAL A 6 -2.04 -2.01 5.68
N PHE A 7 -3.06 -2.24 6.50
CA PHE A 7 -3.80 -1.18 7.20
C PHE A 7 -3.91 -1.52 8.68
N ALA A 8 -3.88 -0.50 9.52
CA ALA A 8 -4.22 -0.60 10.93
C ALA A 8 -5.55 0.13 11.20
N GLN A 9 -6.17 -0.18 12.33
CA GLN A 9 -7.39 0.50 12.75
C GLN A 9 -7.11 1.99 13.06
N SER A 10 -8.10 2.85 12.83
CA SER A 10 -7.99 4.29 13.11
C SER A 10 -7.83 4.60 14.60
N SER A 11 -8.21 3.66 15.48
CA SER A 11 -8.07 3.76 16.93
C SER A 11 -6.72 3.26 17.46
N ALA A 12 -5.82 2.80 16.60
CA ALA A 12 -4.51 2.30 17.02
C ALA A 12 -3.67 3.41 17.68
N LYS A 13 -2.95 3.08 18.74
CA LYS A 13 -2.11 4.07 19.43
C LYS A 13 -0.90 4.45 18.56
N PRO A 14 -0.37 5.68 18.67
CA PRO A 14 0.79 6.11 17.89
C PRO A 14 2.02 5.19 18.03
N ALA A 15 2.26 4.64 19.22
CA ALA A 15 3.36 3.72 19.48
C ALA A 15 3.18 2.38 18.73
N GLU A 16 1.98 1.81 18.76
CA GLU A 16 1.64 0.56 18.05
C GLU A 16 1.74 0.77 16.53
N LEU A 17 1.26 1.92 16.02
CA LEU A 17 1.40 2.29 14.62
C LEU A 17 2.87 2.39 14.18
N LYS A 18 3.73 2.96 15.02
CA LYS A 18 5.16 3.07 14.74
C LYS A 18 5.82 1.69 14.70
N GLU A 19 5.50 0.83 15.67
CA GLU A 19 6.03 -0.54 15.71
C GLU A 19 5.65 -1.34 14.46
N LEU A 20 4.38 -1.25 14.03
CA LEU A 20 3.92 -1.91 12.81
C LEU A 20 4.62 -1.37 11.56
N GLN A 21 4.81 -0.04 11.46
CA GLN A 21 5.53 0.57 10.33
C GLN A 21 6.96 0.06 10.24
N GLU A 22 7.67 0.01 11.37
CA GLU A 22 9.04 -0.49 11.44
C GLU A 22 9.12 -2.00 11.14
N ALA A 23 8.16 -2.79 11.64
CA ALA A 23 8.09 -4.22 11.36
C ALA A 23 7.92 -4.50 9.86
N VAL A 24 7.01 -3.78 9.20
CA VAL A 24 6.81 -3.92 7.74
C VAL A 24 8.05 -3.45 6.98
N ALA A 25 8.66 -2.32 7.35
CA ALA A 25 9.88 -1.81 6.71
C ALA A 25 11.05 -2.81 6.80
N LYS A 26 11.21 -3.47 7.96
CA LYS A 26 12.22 -4.52 8.13
C LYS A 26 11.89 -5.76 7.31
N ALA A 27 10.62 -6.17 7.27
CA ALA A 27 10.19 -7.33 6.52
C ALA A 27 10.45 -7.17 5.01
N VAL A 28 10.10 -6.02 4.42
CA VAL A 28 10.32 -5.78 2.99
C VAL A 28 11.81 -5.62 2.63
N ALA A 29 12.64 -5.20 3.58
CA ALA A 29 14.10 -5.10 3.38
C ALA A 29 14.81 -6.47 3.45
N SER A 30 14.14 -7.50 3.99
CA SER A 30 14.70 -8.85 4.16
C SER A 30 14.96 -9.55 2.83
N ASP A 31 15.90 -10.49 2.83
CA ASP A 31 16.23 -11.25 1.62
C ASP A 31 15.15 -12.29 1.31
N GLU A 32 14.48 -12.81 2.33
CA GLU A 32 13.33 -13.70 2.21
C GLU A 32 12.18 -13.03 1.44
N TRP A 33 11.90 -11.75 1.74
CA TRP A 33 10.91 -10.97 1.00
C TRP A 33 11.31 -10.77 -0.46
N LYS A 34 12.54 -10.30 -0.72
CA LYS A 34 13.04 -10.09 -2.09
C LYS A 34 12.99 -11.37 -2.91
N GLN A 35 13.35 -12.50 -2.31
CA GLN A 35 13.25 -13.81 -2.94
C GLN A 35 11.80 -14.18 -3.25
N ALA A 36 10.88 -13.99 -2.30
CA ALA A 36 9.46 -14.29 -2.50
C ALA A 36 8.84 -13.42 -3.61
N VAL A 37 9.14 -12.12 -3.64
CA VAL A 37 8.69 -11.18 -4.68
C VAL A 37 9.20 -11.64 -6.06
N LYS A 38 10.48 -11.98 -6.17
CA LYS A 38 11.08 -12.48 -7.41
C LYS A 38 10.44 -13.79 -7.87
N GLN A 39 10.27 -14.76 -6.97
CA GLN A 39 9.67 -16.06 -7.30
C GLN A 39 8.22 -15.94 -7.76
N ARG A 40 7.48 -14.96 -7.22
CA ARG A 40 6.08 -14.71 -7.56
C ARG A 40 5.92 -13.77 -8.76
N GLY A 41 7.01 -13.23 -9.30
CA GLY A 41 6.98 -12.24 -10.38
C GLY A 41 6.28 -10.94 -9.98
N TRP A 42 6.30 -10.59 -8.70
CA TRP A 42 5.71 -9.35 -8.20
C TRP A 42 6.68 -8.19 -8.39
N ILE A 43 6.13 -6.99 -8.56
CA ILE A 43 6.90 -5.75 -8.50
C ILE A 43 6.95 -5.34 -7.03
N ASP A 44 8.16 -5.10 -6.52
CA ASP A 44 8.29 -4.50 -5.19
C ASP A 44 7.90 -3.02 -5.28
N LEU A 45 6.80 -2.68 -4.61
CA LEU A 45 6.21 -1.34 -4.59
C LEU A 45 6.05 -0.86 -3.14
N TYR A 46 6.96 -1.24 -2.25
CA TYR A 46 6.90 -0.79 -0.87
C TYR A 46 6.91 0.74 -0.78
N GLN A 47 5.97 1.27 -0.02
CA GLN A 47 5.84 2.69 0.31
C GLN A 47 5.69 2.83 1.83
N PRO A 48 6.46 3.70 2.49
CA PRO A 48 6.19 4.10 3.86
C PRO A 48 4.79 4.69 4.03
N SER A 49 4.27 4.66 5.26
CA SER A 49 2.88 5.02 5.58
C SER A 49 2.39 6.35 4.97
N ALA A 50 3.21 7.41 5.04
CA ALA A 50 2.86 8.73 4.50
C ALA A 50 2.77 8.76 2.97
N GLU A 51 3.70 8.07 2.30
CA GLU A 51 3.70 7.93 0.84
C GLU A 51 2.51 7.09 0.38
N PHE A 52 2.25 5.98 1.07
CA PHE A 52 1.11 5.11 0.78
C PHE A 52 -0.22 5.85 0.97
N ALA A 53 -0.38 6.66 2.02
CA ALA A 53 -1.56 7.48 2.21
C ALA A 53 -1.76 8.51 1.08
N SER A 54 -0.68 9.03 0.52
CA SER A 54 -0.73 9.97 -0.62
C SER A 54 -1.09 9.25 -1.90
N PHE A 55 -0.51 8.06 -2.14
CA PHE A 55 -0.85 7.18 -3.24
C PHE A 55 -2.35 6.81 -3.26
N LEU A 56 -2.93 6.45 -2.10
CA LEU A 56 -4.36 6.12 -2.02
C LEU A 56 -5.28 7.28 -2.43
N LYS A 57 -4.88 8.53 -2.17
CA LYS A 57 -5.65 9.70 -2.62
C LYS A 57 -5.63 9.83 -4.15
N GLN A 58 -4.46 9.60 -4.76
CA GLN A 58 -4.29 9.65 -6.21
C GLN A 58 -5.04 8.52 -6.90
N GLU A 59 -4.88 7.28 -6.42
CA GLU A 59 -5.58 6.10 -6.95
C GLU A 59 -7.09 6.28 -6.86
N ARG A 60 -7.62 6.79 -5.74
CA ARG A 60 -9.06 7.06 -5.61
C ARG A 60 -9.54 8.04 -6.68
N ALA A 61 -8.82 9.15 -6.87
CA ALA A 61 -9.20 10.16 -7.86
C ALA A 61 -9.16 9.59 -9.29
N GLN A 62 -8.14 8.78 -9.61
CA GLN A 62 -8.02 8.13 -10.91
C GLN A 62 -9.14 7.12 -11.17
N ILE A 63 -9.44 6.27 -10.18
CA ILE A 63 -10.51 5.28 -10.27
C ILE A 63 -11.86 5.97 -10.42
N GLU A 64 -12.14 7.00 -9.61
CA GLU A 64 -13.38 7.76 -9.69
C GLU A 64 -13.55 8.43 -11.06
N GLY A 65 -12.50 9.07 -11.59
CA GLY A 65 -12.51 9.66 -12.92
C GLY A 65 -12.81 8.63 -14.00
N THR A 66 -12.10 7.49 -13.97
CA THR A 66 -12.31 6.39 -14.91
C THR A 66 -13.75 5.88 -14.86
N LEU A 67 -14.30 5.69 -13.65
CA LEU A 67 -15.68 5.21 -13.47
C LEU A 67 -16.72 6.22 -13.98
N LYS A 68 -16.48 7.52 -13.85
CA LYS A 68 -17.33 8.58 -14.42
C LYS A 68 -17.28 8.57 -15.94
N ASP A 69 -16.09 8.47 -16.53
CA ASP A 69 -15.90 8.46 -17.99
C ASP A 69 -16.64 7.32 -18.68
N ILE A 70 -16.75 6.16 -18.01
CA ILE A 70 -17.50 4.99 -18.50
C ILE A 70 -18.95 4.92 -18.01
N GLY A 71 -19.44 5.96 -17.31
CA GLY A 71 -20.84 6.09 -16.88
C GLY A 71 -21.27 5.17 -15.74
N LEU A 72 -20.34 4.62 -14.96
CA LEU A 72 -20.64 3.72 -13.83
C LEU A 72 -20.84 4.46 -12.50
N VAL A 73 -20.44 5.73 -12.42
CA VAL A 73 -20.65 6.61 -11.26
C VAL A 73 -21.08 7.99 -11.76
N LYS A 74 -22.03 8.64 -11.06
CA LYS A 74 -22.47 10.02 -11.33
C LYS A 74 -21.65 11.03 -10.55
#